data_AF-A0A3M6XMW1-F1
#
_entry.id   AF-A0A3M6XMW1-F1
#
_cell.length_a   1.000
_cell.length_b   1.000
_cell.length_c   1.000
_cell.angle_alpha   90.00
_cell.angle_beta   90.00
_cell.angle_gamma   90.00
#
_symmetry.space_group_name_H-M   'P 1'
#
loop_
_entity.id
_entity.type
_entity.pdbx_description
1 polymer ?
#
loop_
_entity_poly.entity_id
_entity_poly.type
_entity_poly.pdbx_seq_one_letter_code
_entity_poly.pdbx_strand_id
1 'polypeptide(L)'
;MAASKNNPRLPPGSTDIFNMAEEAQVGTLTQSRLLLKHETDSDTDYTLANPDTLTKYKTAAQISNKVLEDVKKLCTEGAKILEICQKGDKMLEDEVAKVYKGKKIIKGISHPCTVSPSTYVTPYTPLVSDNEEAQTTLKAQEAIKIQLGAQIDGFGTIACDTIFVGSKEVTGRAADLALATHYANELLLRMMMPPGMLATGSEEEKKKAQAQKPYSQTKITQLLEKLVKTYDCNLIENTTCWLFGRNEIEDKKKIILAPGEGVKGEGLAEVGEVWGVEMGVSTGSGKVKTLPNRATLHRRTNTTYSLKRQSSRQTLSEVQKKFGTFPFSLRQLDDERAGKVGIVECVRGGVVRQYEVIGSTDNEPVDRLLTTIAITKNGLQKLSGPPQPNLEMFKSDKKITDEEILKILEQPLAKPSSSKPKKNNKKKKSKSAKKAAAAAAKPAQGEEEESSEEEDSDDE
;
A
#
# COMPACT_ATOMS: atom_id res chain seq x y z
N MET A 1 -54.38 -81.39 32.29
CA MET A 1 -54.56 -81.76 30.87
C MET A 1 -54.29 -80.52 30.03
N ALA A 2 -53.30 -80.61 29.12
CA ALA A 2 -53.09 -79.83 27.88
C ALA A 2 -53.02 -78.28 27.95
N ALA A 3 -52.22 -77.56 27.17
CA ALA A 3 -51.08 -77.85 26.31
C ALA A 3 -50.44 -76.50 25.91
N SER A 4 -49.14 -76.56 25.64
CA SER A 4 -48.22 -75.56 25.06
C SER A 4 -48.72 -74.82 23.81
N LYS A 5 -48.24 -73.58 23.55
CA LYS A 5 -47.46 -73.27 22.33
C LYS A 5 -46.75 -71.90 22.35
N ASN A 6 -45.63 -71.93 21.62
CA ASN A 6 -44.49 -71.03 21.57
C ASN A 6 -44.73 -69.59 21.08
N ASN A 7 -43.80 -68.73 21.52
CA ASN A 7 -43.48 -67.40 21.04
C ASN A 7 -42.66 -67.43 19.73
N PRO A 8 -42.72 -66.42 18.86
CA PRO A 8 -41.55 -65.98 18.09
C PRO A 8 -40.99 -64.68 18.69
N ARG A 9 -39.71 -64.72 19.10
CA ARG A 9 -38.92 -63.54 19.46
C ARG A 9 -38.65 -62.70 18.21
N LEU A 10 -39.01 -61.42 18.25
CA LEU A 10 -38.44 -60.39 17.36
C LEU A 10 -37.07 -59.94 17.89
N PRO A 11 -36.09 -59.64 17.02
CA PRO A 11 -34.75 -59.23 17.44
C PRO A 11 -34.76 -57.80 18.01
N PRO A 12 -33.84 -57.46 18.94
CA PRO A 12 -33.68 -56.09 19.42
C PRO A 12 -32.93 -55.30 18.35
N GLY A 13 -33.58 -54.34 17.70
CA GLY A 13 -32.87 -53.52 16.70
C GLY A 13 -33.72 -52.61 15.83
N SER A 14 -34.80 -52.00 16.32
CA SER A 14 -35.62 -51.10 15.50
C SER A 14 -35.86 -49.71 16.09
N THR A 15 -35.22 -49.35 17.20
CA THR A 15 -35.29 -47.98 17.77
C THR A 15 -34.13 -47.06 17.38
N ASP A 16 -33.05 -47.57 16.78
CA ASP A 16 -31.87 -46.75 16.43
C ASP A 16 -31.90 -46.17 15.01
N ILE A 17 -32.83 -46.57 14.15
CA ILE A 17 -32.89 -46.09 12.76
C ILE A 17 -33.68 -44.77 12.64
N PHE A 18 -34.58 -44.48 13.59
CA PHE A 18 -35.34 -43.23 13.60
C PHE A 18 -34.56 -42.05 14.18
N ASN A 19 -33.72 -42.27 15.21
CA ASN A 19 -32.91 -41.18 15.80
C ASN A 19 -31.69 -40.80 14.95
N MET A 20 -31.10 -41.73 14.17
CA MET A 20 -30.00 -41.39 13.26
C MET A 20 -30.47 -40.60 12.03
N ALA A 21 -31.73 -40.75 11.61
CA ALA A 21 -32.29 -39.98 10.50
C ALA A 21 -32.61 -38.54 10.90
N GLU A 22 -33.11 -38.31 12.12
CA GLU A 22 -33.47 -36.97 12.61
C GLU A 22 -32.22 -36.13 12.96
N GLU A 23 -31.18 -36.72 13.56
CA GLU A 23 -29.91 -36.02 13.78
C GLU A 23 -29.13 -35.74 12.48
N ALA A 24 -29.22 -36.63 11.48
CA ALA A 24 -28.63 -36.39 10.16
C ALA A 24 -29.34 -35.25 9.40
N GLN A 25 -30.66 -35.11 9.57
CA GLN A 25 -31.46 -34.07 8.90
C GLN A 25 -31.34 -32.70 9.60
N VAL A 26 -31.24 -32.66 10.93
CA VAL A 26 -30.97 -31.43 11.69
C VAL A 26 -29.50 -30.99 11.55
N GLY A 27 -28.55 -31.94 11.47
CA GLY A 27 -27.13 -31.66 11.19
C GLY A 27 -26.90 -31.10 9.79
N THR A 28 -27.59 -31.63 8.77
CA THR A 28 -27.51 -31.11 7.39
C THR A 28 -28.29 -29.80 7.19
N LEU A 29 -29.39 -29.56 7.90
CA LEU A 29 -30.09 -28.27 7.87
C LEU A 29 -29.29 -27.17 8.58
N THR A 30 -28.55 -27.49 9.64
CA THR A 30 -27.69 -26.53 10.36
C THR A 30 -26.38 -26.27 9.63
N GLN A 31 -25.78 -27.28 8.97
CA GLN A 31 -24.66 -27.08 8.05
C GLN A 31 -25.09 -26.35 6.76
N SER A 32 -26.27 -26.62 6.22
CA SER A 32 -26.79 -25.94 5.02
C SER A 32 -27.22 -24.49 5.31
N ARG A 33 -27.64 -24.16 6.55
CA ARG A 33 -27.83 -22.77 6.99
C ARG A 33 -26.53 -22.04 7.30
N LEU A 34 -25.43 -22.75 7.59
CA LEU A 34 -24.11 -22.15 7.77
C LEU A 34 -23.33 -22.02 6.45
N LEU A 35 -23.79 -22.65 5.36
CA LEU A 35 -23.12 -22.67 4.06
C LEU A 35 -23.77 -21.85 2.94
N LEU A 36 -24.92 -21.22 3.12
CA LEU A 36 -25.43 -20.23 2.15
C LEU A 36 -26.21 -19.10 2.83
N LYS A 37 -25.46 -18.22 3.50
CA LYS A 37 -25.58 -16.78 3.20
C LYS A 37 -24.35 -16.35 2.42
N HIS A 38 -24.19 -16.95 1.23
CA HIS A 38 -23.81 -16.11 0.11
C HIS A 38 -25.02 -15.20 -0.12
N GLU A 39 -25.09 -14.09 0.62
CA GLU A 39 -25.48 -12.86 -0.07
C GLU A 39 -24.49 -12.80 -1.23
N THR A 40 -24.99 -13.15 -2.40
CA THR A 40 -24.34 -12.74 -3.63
C THR A 40 -24.16 -11.23 -3.47
N ASP A 41 -22.92 -10.77 -3.30
CA ASP A 41 -22.53 -9.36 -3.35
C ASP A 41 -22.68 -8.88 -4.82
N SER A 42 -23.82 -9.20 -5.44
CA SER A 42 -24.09 -9.16 -6.87
C SER A 42 -24.74 -7.85 -7.29
N ASP A 43 -24.65 -6.80 -6.46
CA ASP A 43 -25.18 -5.47 -6.81
C ASP A 43 -24.28 -4.31 -6.38
N THR A 44 -23.15 -4.58 -5.72
CA THR A 44 -22.22 -3.51 -5.30
C THR A 44 -21.15 -3.30 -6.37
N ASP A 45 -21.21 -2.18 -7.09
CA ASP A 45 -20.16 -1.77 -8.03
C ASP A 45 -18.88 -1.36 -7.26
N TYR A 46 -17.85 -2.20 -7.34
CA TYR A 46 -16.54 -1.96 -6.73
C TYR A 46 -15.50 -1.40 -7.72
N THR A 47 -15.91 -0.98 -8.91
CA THR A 47 -14.99 -0.40 -9.90
C THR A 47 -14.61 1.05 -9.53
N LEU A 48 -13.58 1.60 -10.19
CA LEU A 48 -13.26 3.03 -10.08
C LEU A 48 -14.32 3.96 -10.67
N ALA A 49 -15.36 3.44 -11.34
CA ALA A 49 -16.51 4.24 -11.75
C ALA A 49 -17.37 4.64 -10.54
N ASN A 50 -17.38 3.83 -9.47
CA ASN A 50 -17.99 4.16 -8.20
C ASN A 50 -17.11 5.16 -7.41
N PRO A 51 -17.60 6.38 -7.11
CA PRO A 51 -16.86 7.35 -6.31
C PRO A 51 -16.49 6.87 -4.89
N ASP A 52 -17.27 5.96 -4.30
CA ASP A 52 -16.99 5.39 -2.97
C ASP A 52 -15.73 4.53 -3.01
N THR A 53 -15.53 3.72 -4.06
CA THR A 53 -14.32 2.92 -4.28
C THR A 53 -13.07 3.82 -4.27
N LEU A 54 -13.08 4.88 -5.09
CA LEU A 54 -11.95 5.81 -5.16
C LEU A 54 -11.75 6.55 -3.82
N THR A 55 -12.82 6.85 -3.10
CA THR A 55 -12.74 7.48 -1.77
C THR A 55 -12.10 6.55 -0.74
N LYS A 56 -12.42 5.26 -0.75
CA LYS A 56 -11.79 4.25 0.11
C LYS A 56 -10.31 4.09 -0.19
N TYR A 57 -9.92 4.00 -1.47
CA TYR A 57 -8.52 4.03 -1.89
C TYR A 57 -7.80 5.30 -1.44
N LYS A 58 -8.42 6.48 -1.61
CA LYS A 58 -7.82 7.75 -1.16
C LYS A 58 -7.67 7.82 0.35
N THR A 59 -8.62 7.29 1.11
CA THR A 59 -8.52 7.22 2.57
C THR A 59 -7.37 6.30 3.00
N ALA A 60 -7.27 5.12 2.40
CA ALA A 60 -6.15 4.21 2.61
C ALA A 60 -4.81 4.89 2.25
N ALA A 61 -4.74 5.59 1.11
CA ALA A 61 -3.55 6.29 0.67
C ALA A 61 -3.12 7.42 1.63
N GLN A 62 -4.07 8.19 2.15
CA GLN A 62 -3.79 9.25 3.14
C GLN A 62 -3.13 8.67 4.40
N ILE A 63 -3.64 7.53 4.88
CA ILE A 63 -3.05 6.82 6.02
C ILE A 63 -1.64 6.32 5.68
N SER A 64 -1.49 5.61 4.56
CA SER A 64 -0.21 5.08 4.10
C SER A 64 0.86 6.18 3.98
N ASN A 65 0.54 7.29 3.31
CA ASN A 65 1.47 8.39 3.12
C ASN A 65 1.83 9.09 4.44
N LYS A 66 0.83 9.30 5.32
CA LYS A 66 1.07 9.89 6.63
C LYS A 66 2.03 9.04 7.46
N VAL A 67 1.76 7.73 7.56
CA VAL A 67 2.60 6.83 8.37
C VAL A 67 3.98 6.65 7.75
N LEU A 68 4.09 6.61 6.42
CA LEU A 68 5.39 6.60 5.73
C LEU A 68 6.25 7.80 6.12
N GLU A 69 5.70 9.01 6.09
CA GLU A 69 6.40 10.23 6.50
C GLU A 69 6.75 10.25 7.99
N ASP A 70 5.90 9.68 8.86
CA ASP A 70 6.18 9.58 10.29
C ASP A 70 7.27 8.52 10.59
N VAL A 71 7.27 7.39 9.88
CA VAL A 71 8.30 6.34 9.99
C VAL A 71 9.66 6.84 9.47
N LYS A 72 9.69 7.60 8.37
CA LYS A 72 10.93 8.22 7.85
C LYS A 72 11.67 9.05 8.92
N LYS A 73 10.94 9.71 9.82
CA LYS A 73 11.52 10.49 10.93
C LYS A 73 12.16 9.63 12.01
N LEU A 74 11.73 8.37 12.15
CA LEU A 74 12.31 7.41 13.11
C LEU A 74 13.61 6.80 12.61
N CYS A 75 13.82 6.81 11.28
CA CYS A 75 14.97 6.21 10.62
C CYS A 75 16.22 7.08 10.74
N THR A 76 16.78 7.10 11.94
CA THR A 76 18.02 7.79 12.29
C THR A 76 19.17 6.78 12.45
N GLU A 77 20.41 7.24 12.35
CA GLU A 77 21.59 6.38 12.58
C GLU A 77 21.50 5.69 13.95
N GLY A 78 21.82 4.40 13.98
CA GLY A 78 21.78 3.57 15.19
C GLY A 78 20.38 3.13 15.61
N ALA A 79 19.31 3.63 14.99
CA ALA A 79 17.96 3.17 15.29
C ALA A 79 17.78 1.69 14.90
N LYS A 80 17.11 0.91 15.76
CA LYS A 80 16.86 -0.51 15.51
C LYS A 80 15.72 -0.69 14.52
N ILE A 81 15.96 -1.50 13.49
CA ILE A 81 14.96 -1.83 12.46
C ILE A 81 13.68 -2.40 13.09
N LEU A 82 13.83 -3.35 14.01
CA LEU A 82 12.71 -3.99 14.70
C LEU A 82 11.78 -2.97 15.37
N GLU A 83 12.36 -2.02 16.12
CA GLU A 83 11.60 -1.00 16.85
C GLU A 83 10.87 -0.04 15.90
N ILE A 84 11.51 0.34 14.79
CA ILE A 84 10.89 1.19 13.78
C ILE A 84 9.69 0.46 13.16
N CYS A 85 9.85 -0.80 12.77
CA CYS A 85 8.77 -1.60 12.20
C CYS A 85 7.58 -1.76 13.17
N GLN A 86 7.84 -2.05 14.46
CA GLN A 86 6.79 -2.12 15.48
C GLN A 86 6.05 -0.79 15.66
N LYS A 87 6.78 0.32 15.70
CA LYS A 87 6.18 1.67 15.80
C LYS A 87 5.35 1.99 14.57
N GLY A 88 5.83 1.67 13.37
CA GLY A 88 5.10 1.90 12.12
C GLY A 88 3.82 1.08 12.01
N ASP A 89 3.85 -0.20 12.38
CA ASP A 89 2.65 -1.05 12.45
C ASP A 89 1.61 -0.45 13.40
N LYS A 90 2.04 -0.03 14.60
CA LYS A 90 1.18 0.63 15.57
C LYS A 90 0.59 1.93 15.03
N MET A 91 1.37 2.76 14.36
CA MET A 91 0.89 3.99 13.73
C MET A 91 -0.17 3.71 12.65
N LEU A 92 0.00 2.66 11.84
CA LEU A 92 -1.02 2.22 10.88
C LEU A 92 -2.32 1.82 11.57
N GLU A 93 -2.24 0.98 12.61
CA GLU A 93 -3.41 0.55 13.38
C GLU A 93 -4.16 1.74 13.99
N ASP A 94 -3.41 2.65 14.62
CA ASP A 94 -3.97 3.84 15.27
C ASP A 94 -4.64 4.78 14.25
N GLU A 95 -4.06 4.99 13.06
CA GLU A 95 -4.66 5.81 12.00
C GLU A 95 -5.88 5.14 11.34
N VAL A 96 -5.81 3.83 11.08
CA VAL A 96 -6.95 3.05 10.55
C VAL A 96 -8.14 3.06 11.52
N ALA A 97 -7.88 3.01 12.84
CA ALA A 97 -8.92 3.08 13.85
C ALA A 97 -9.71 4.41 13.81
N LYS A 98 -9.12 5.50 13.31
CA LYS A 98 -9.74 6.84 13.27
C LYS A 98 -10.83 7.00 12.21
N VAL A 99 -10.76 6.24 11.11
CA VAL A 99 -11.66 6.37 9.96
C VAL A 99 -12.79 5.35 9.98
N TYR A 100 -13.92 5.65 9.34
CA TYR A 100 -15.08 4.72 9.22
C TYR A 100 -15.57 4.14 10.57
N LYS A 101 -15.50 4.92 11.66
CA LYS A 101 -15.97 4.50 13.00
C LYS A 101 -17.47 4.16 12.98
N GLY A 102 -17.86 3.13 13.73
CA GLY A 102 -19.25 2.68 13.85
C GLY A 102 -19.81 1.99 12.59
N LYS A 103 -19.03 1.90 11.51
CA LYS A 103 -19.42 1.17 10.29
C LYS A 103 -18.84 -0.24 10.33
N LYS A 104 -19.62 -1.23 9.89
CA LYS A 104 -19.17 -2.63 9.72
C LYS A 104 -18.40 -2.78 8.41
N ILE A 105 -17.23 -2.14 8.33
CA ILE A 105 -16.34 -2.17 7.17
C ILE A 105 -15.01 -2.77 7.62
N ILE A 106 -14.51 -3.74 6.86
CA ILE A 106 -13.18 -4.33 7.08
C ILE A 106 -12.13 -3.26 6.79
N LYS A 107 -11.16 -3.08 7.67
CA LYS A 107 -10.09 -2.09 7.51
C LYS A 107 -8.87 -2.56 8.29
N GLY A 108 -7.67 -2.16 7.85
CA GLY A 108 -6.44 -2.66 8.45
C GLY A 108 -5.21 -2.29 7.64
N ILE A 109 -4.16 -3.06 7.88
CA ILE A 109 -2.88 -2.96 7.18
C ILE A 109 -2.98 -3.69 5.84
N SER A 110 -2.55 -3.06 4.74
CA SER A 110 -2.41 -3.72 3.42
C SER A 110 -1.00 -4.27 3.21
N HIS A 111 -0.01 -3.72 3.92
CA HIS A 111 1.36 -4.20 3.94
C HIS A 111 2.01 -3.79 5.27
N PRO A 112 2.67 -4.71 6.00
CA PRO A 112 3.31 -4.38 7.27
C PRO A 112 4.35 -3.28 7.10
N CYS A 113 4.67 -2.58 8.18
CA CYS A 113 5.82 -1.70 8.21
C CYS A 113 7.10 -2.52 8.11
N THR A 114 7.90 -2.18 7.12
CA THR A 114 9.18 -2.81 6.83
C THR A 114 10.25 -1.74 6.62
N VAL A 115 11.47 -2.05 7.03
CA VAL A 115 12.65 -1.21 6.84
C VAL A 115 13.79 -2.11 6.38
N SER A 116 14.17 -1.97 5.11
CA SER A 116 15.14 -2.83 4.44
C SER A 116 16.51 -2.14 4.32
N PRO A 117 17.60 -2.75 4.84
CA PRO A 117 18.98 -2.30 4.64
C PRO A 117 19.37 -2.21 3.17
N SER A 118 20.47 -1.52 2.85
CA SER A 118 20.85 -1.15 1.46
C SER A 118 20.84 -2.29 0.45
N THR A 119 21.33 -3.48 0.80
CA THR A 119 21.42 -4.60 -0.14
C THR A 119 20.16 -5.44 -0.23
N TYR A 120 19.18 -5.21 0.66
CA TYR A 120 17.95 -5.99 0.73
C TYR A 120 16.96 -5.51 -0.32
N VAL A 121 16.36 -6.46 -1.04
CA VAL A 121 15.29 -6.20 -2.01
C VAL A 121 13.94 -6.53 -1.39
N THR A 122 13.79 -7.70 -0.76
CA THR A 122 12.55 -8.05 -0.04
C THR A 122 12.30 -7.05 1.10
N PRO A 123 11.05 -6.59 1.29
CA PRO A 123 10.66 -5.79 2.46
C PRO A 123 11.01 -6.52 3.77
N TYR A 124 11.89 -5.93 4.58
CA TYR A 124 12.48 -6.58 5.74
C TYR A 124 11.78 -6.19 7.05
N THR A 125 11.40 -7.20 7.82
CA THR A 125 10.59 -7.04 9.04
C THR A 125 10.93 -8.16 10.03
N PRO A 126 12.04 -8.03 10.79
CA PRO A 126 12.56 -9.10 11.61
C PRO A 126 11.63 -9.44 12.78
N LEU A 127 11.83 -10.64 13.32
CA LEU A 127 11.18 -11.15 14.52
C LEU A 127 11.83 -10.60 15.79
N VAL A 128 11.09 -10.62 16.90
CA VAL A 128 11.61 -10.25 18.22
C VAL A 128 12.51 -11.36 18.76
N SER A 129 12.17 -12.63 18.53
CA SER A 129 12.93 -13.75 19.11
C SER A 129 14.17 -14.17 18.32
N ASP A 130 14.39 -13.64 17.11
CA ASP A 130 15.61 -13.85 16.34
C ASP A 130 16.64 -12.78 16.76
N ASN A 131 17.38 -13.05 17.84
CA ASN A 131 18.24 -12.07 18.53
C ASN A 131 19.20 -11.30 17.62
N GLU A 132 19.88 -11.97 16.68
CA GLU A 132 20.84 -11.32 15.78
C GLU A 132 20.14 -10.32 14.85
N GLU A 133 19.05 -10.75 14.20
CA GLU A 133 18.25 -9.93 13.29
C GLU A 133 17.58 -8.76 14.04
N ALA A 134 17.10 -8.99 15.27
CA ALA A 134 16.46 -8.01 16.14
C ALA A 134 17.39 -6.86 16.56
N GLN A 135 18.71 -7.09 16.59
CA GLN A 135 19.70 -6.04 16.92
C GLN A 135 20.18 -5.24 15.69
N THR A 136 19.66 -5.51 14.49
CA THR A 136 20.07 -4.78 13.28
C THR A 136 19.71 -3.30 13.40
N THR A 137 20.71 -2.44 13.21
CA THR A 137 20.60 -0.98 13.29
C THR A 137 20.87 -0.31 11.94
N LEU A 138 20.30 0.87 11.76
CA LEU A 138 20.53 1.70 10.57
C LEU A 138 21.91 2.35 10.61
N LYS A 139 22.59 2.40 9.46
CA LYS A 139 23.90 3.05 9.35
C LYS A 139 23.77 4.44 8.74
N ALA A 140 24.69 5.34 9.07
CA ALA A 140 24.75 6.66 8.43
C ALA A 140 24.85 6.54 6.90
N GLN A 141 24.13 7.42 6.20
CA GLN A 141 24.10 7.55 4.74
C GLN A 141 23.61 6.29 3.99
N GLU A 142 23.15 5.27 4.71
CA GLU A 142 22.64 4.04 4.14
C GLU A 142 21.34 4.32 3.36
N ALA A 143 21.23 3.77 2.16
CA ALA A 143 19.99 3.77 1.39
C ALA A 143 19.05 2.72 1.98
N ILE A 144 18.02 3.15 2.70
CA ILE A 144 17.07 2.26 3.37
C ILE A 144 15.70 2.36 2.70
N LYS A 145 15.06 1.22 2.45
CA LYS A 145 13.72 1.20 1.87
C LYS A 145 12.69 1.06 2.98
N ILE A 146 11.70 1.93 3.00
CA ILE A 146 10.58 1.88 3.94
C ILE A 146 9.34 1.55 3.14
N GLN A 147 8.73 0.38 3.37
CA GLN A 147 7.52 -0.05 2.68
C GLN A 147 6.43 -0.41 3.67
N LEU A 148 5.22 0.13 3.44
CA LEU A 148 4.06 -0.05 4.31
C LEU A 148 2.75 0.31 3.58
N GLY A 149 1.62 -0.01 4.17
CA GLY A 149 0.33 0.39 3.60
C GLY A 149 -0.90 0.08 4.45
N ALA A 150 -1.99 0.79 4.15
CA ALA A 150 -3.32 0.59 4.72
C ALA A 150 -4.34 0.10 3.67
N GLN A 151 -5.43 -0.51 4.14
CA GLN A 151 -6.61 -0.89 3.35
C GLN A 151 -7.91 -0.47 4.03
N ILE A 152 -8.90 -0.12 3.20
CA ILE A 152 -10.28 0.17 3.60
C ILE A 152 -11.23 -0.64 2.71
N ASP A 153 -12.08 -1.47 3.31
CA ASP A 153 -13.04 -2.37 2.65
C ASP A 153 -12.43 -3.31 1.61
N GLY A 154 -11.17 -3.72 1.84
CA GLY A 154 -10.40 -4.50 0.88
C GLY A 154 -9.73 -3.68 -0.21
N PHE A 155 -9.87 -2.35 -0.25
CA PHE A 155 -9.13 -1.51 -1.18
C PHE A 155 -7.82 -1.06 -0.55
N GLY A 156 -6.73 -1.75 -0.91
CA GLY A 156 -5.40 -1.55 -0.36
C GLY A 156 -4.58 -0.53 -1.12
N THR A 157 -3.73 0.19 -0.40
CA THR A 157 -2.67 1.02 -0.98
C THR A 157 -1.36 0.65 -0.33
N ILE A 158 -0.29 0.52 -1.11
CA ILE A 158 1.07 0.26 -0.63
C ILE A 158 1.95 1.42 -1.11
N ALA A 159 2.87 1.85 -0.26
CA ALA A 159 3.87 2.86 -0.58
C ALA A 159 5.26 2.36 -0.18
N CYS A 160 6.26 2.61 -1.01
CA CYS A 160 7.68 2.40 -0.69
C CYS A 160 8.48 3.62 -1.09
N ASP A 161 9.31 4.11 -0.17
CA ASP A 161 10.27 5.19 -0.39
C ASP A 161 11.67 4.74 0.05
N THR A 162 12.70 5.29 -0.58
CA THR A 162 14.09 5.12 -0.16
C THR A 162 14.58 6.42 0.44
N ILE A 163 15.17 6.36 1.64
CA ILE A 163 15.87 7.50 2.23
C ILE A 163 17.33 7.17 2.49
N PHE A 164 18.15 8.23 2.54
CA PHE A 164 19.57 8.15 2.88
C PHE A 164 19.75 8.66 4.31
N VAL A 165 20.07 7.76 5.24
CA VAL A 165 20.00 8.03 6.69
C VAL A 165 20.87 9.22 7.09
N GLY A 166 20.25 10.28 7.60
CA GLY A 166 20.96 11.49 8.06
C GLY A 166 21.53 12.39 6.96
N SER A 167 21.32 12.06 5.68
CA SER A 167 21.88 12.82 4.56
C SER A 167 21.03 14.05 4.21
N LYS A 168 21.67 15.23 4.18
CA LYS A 168 21.09 16.46 3.61
C LYS A 168 21.41 16.64 2.14
N GLU A 169 22.55 16.09 1.72
CA GLU A 169 23.03 16.02 0.35
C GLU A 169 23.53 14.59 0.11
N VAL A 170 23.31 14.08 -1.08
CA VAL A 170 23.72 12.75 -1.53
C VAL A 170 24.49 12.93 -2.83
N THR A 171 25.69 12.36 -2.92
CA THR A 171 26.62 12.57 -4.04
C THR A 171 27.09 11.23 -4.63
N GLY A 172 27.69 11.28 -5.82
CA GLY A 172 28.35 10.12 -6.44
C GLY A 172 27.38 8.96 -6.71
N ARG A 173 27.81 7.72 -6.48
CA ARG A 173 27.02 6.51 -6.78
C ARG A 173 25.67 6.44 -6.06
N ALA A 174 25.57 6.99 -4.86
CA ALA A 174 24.30 7.07 -4.13
C ALA A 174 23.32 8.05 -4.79
N ALA A 175 23.82 9.17 -5.32
CA ALA A 175 23.00 10.12 -6.08
C ALA A 175 22.55 9.53 -7.43
N ASP A 176 23.46 8.85 -8.11
CA ASP A 176 23.16 8.12 -9.35
C ASP A 176 22.05 7.09 -9.13
N LEU A 177 22.13 6.31 -8.05
CA LEU A 177 21.12 5.33 -7.68
C LEU A 177 19.75 5.97 -7.46
N ALA A 178 19.70 7.05 -6.67
CA ALA A 178 18.44 7.76 -6.38
C ALA A 178 17.82 8.36 -7.64
N LEU A 179 18.62 9.04 -8.46
CA LEU A 179 18.16 9.68 -9.71
C LEU A 179 17.73 8.63 -10.74
N ALA A 180 18.49 7.54 -10.90
CA ALA A 180 18.12 6.44 -11.77
C ALA A 180 16.77 5.84 -11.39
N THR A 181 16.56 5.56 -10.10
CA THR A 181 15.30 5.00 -9.59
C THR A 181 14.13 5.97 -9.78
N HIS A 182 14.34 7.24 -9.45
CA HIS A 182 13.33 8.29 -9.62
C HIS A 182 12.90 8.42 -11.09
N TYR A 183 13.84 8.63 -12.01
CA TYR A 183 13.52 8.82 -13.42
C TYR A 183 13.02 7.55 -14.09
N ALA A 184 13.50 6.36 -13.69
CA ALA A 184 12.94 5.09 -14.16
C ALA A 184 11.48 4.94 -13.74
N ASN A 185 11.12 5.30 -12.50
CA ASN A 185 9.74 5.30 -12.04
C ASN A 185 8.89 6.32 -12.83
N GLU A 186 9.37 7.55 -13.02
CA GLU A 186 8.66 8.56 -13.81
C GLU A 186 8.44 8.13 -15.27
N LEU A 187 9.42 7.45 -15.87
CA LEU A 187 9.32 6.89 -17.22
C LEU A 187 8.30 5.75 -17.27
N LEU A 188 8.37 4.81 -16.32
CA LEU A 188 7.45 3.67 -16.24
C LEU A 188 6.00 4.13 -16.11
N LEU A 189 5.71 5.08 -15.23
CA LEU A 189 4.36 5.61 -15.04
C LEU A 189 3.76 6.18 -16.32
N ARG A 190 4.57 6.83 -17.16
CA ARG A 190 4.12 7.35 -18.46
C ARG A 190 3.90 6.25 -19.49
N MET A 191 4.79 5.26 -19.54
CA MET A 191 4.64 4.12 -20.45
C MET A 191 3.48 3.19 -20.05
N MET A 192 3.07 3.18 -18.78
CA MET A 192 1.88 2.47 -18.31
C MET A 192 0.57 3.15 -18.72
N MET A 193 0.60 4.40 -19.18
CA MET A 193 -0.61 5.10 -19.56
C MET A 193 -1.15 4.58 -20.90
N PRO A 194 -2.45 4.22 -20.98
CA PRO A 194 -3.07 3.90 -22.26
C PRO A 194 -2.88 5.01 -23.32
N PRO A 195 -2.45 4.67 -24.55
CA PRO A 195 -2.16 5.65 -25.59
C PRO A 195 -3.35 6.57 -25.92
N GLY A 196 -3.04 7.84 -26.23
CA GLY A 196 -4.04 8.82 -26.64
C GLY A 196 -4.97 9.35 -25.55
N MET A 197 -4.85 8.87 -24.31
CA MET A 197 -5.72 9.29 -23.20
C MET A 197 -5.62 10.78 -22.87
N LEU A 198 -4.40 11.32 -22.93
CA LEU A 198 -4.09 12.72 -22.65
C LEU A 198 -3.75 13.52 -23.92
N ALA A 199 -4.03 12.97 -25.11
CA ALA A 199 -3.74 13.65 -26.36
C ALA A 199 -4.52 14.97 -26.46
N THR A 200 -3.78 16.04 -26.73
CA THR A 200 -4.30 17.38 -27.01
C THR A 200 -4.10 17.70 -28.50
N GLY A 201 -4.84 18.68 -29.02
CA GLY A 201 -4.74 19.10 -30.42
C GLY A 201 -6.00 18.81 -31.23
N SER A 202 -5.83 18.78 -32.55
CA SER A 202 -6.86 18.45 -33.54
C SER A 202 -7.42 17.04 -33.36
N GLU A 203 -8.60 16.78 -33.91
CA GLU A 203 -9.20 15.45 -33.90
C GLU A 203 -8.33 14.41 -34.63
N GLU A 204 -7.59 14.81 -35.65
CA GLU A 204 -6.64 13.95 -36.35
C GLU A 204 -5.46 13.54 -35.46
N GLU A 205 -4.88 14.48 -34.70
CA GLU A 205 -3.79 14.21 -33.76
C GLU A 205 -4.24 13.30 -32.61
N LYS A 206 -5.46 13.52 -32.09
CA LYS A 206 -6.03 12.62 -31.05
C LYS A 206 -6.24 11.21 -31.59
N LYS A 207 -6.82 11.07 -32.79
CA LYS A 207 -7.01 9.76 -33.43
C LYS A 207 -5.68 9.06 -33.68
N LYS A 208 -4.67 9.81 -34.14
CA LYS A 208 -3.31 9.28 -34.36
C LYS A 208 -2.69 8.79 -33.04
N ALA A 209 -2.85 9.54 -31.94
CA ALA A 209 -2.35 9.15 -30.63
C ALA A 209 -3.09 7.93 -30.06
N GLN A 210 -4.41 7.84 -30.26
CA GLN A 210 -5.23 6.69 -29.83
C GLN A 210 -4.97 5.43 -30.66
N ALA A 211 -4.53 5.57 -31.91
CA ALA A 211 -4.16 4.46 -32.78
C ALA A 211 -2.78 3.86 -32.44
N GLN A 212 -1.97 4.53 -31.60
CA GLN A 212 -0.70 3.97 -31.15
C GLN A 212 -0.96 2.73 -30.30
N LYS A 213 -0.13 1.69 -30.52
CA LYS A 213 -0.16 0.51 -29.67
C LYS A 213 0.47 0.84 -28.32
N PRO A 214 -0.05 0.28 -27.21
CA PRO A 214 0.60 0.42 -25.92
C PRO A 214 1.99 -0.20 -25.96
N TYR A 215 2.90 0.29 -25.12
CA TYR A 215 4.23 -0.28 -25.01
C TYR A 215 4.15 -1.74 -24.56
N SER A 216 4.83 -2.64 -25.27
CA SER A 216 5.00 -4.01 -24.81
C SER A 216 5.89 -4.03 -23.56
N GLN A 217 5.72 -5.03 -22.69
CA GLN A 217 6.56 -5.15 -21.49
C GLN A 217 8.06 -5.25 -21.83
N THR A 218 8.41 -5.87 -22.97
CA THR A 218 9.78 -5.90 -23.49
C THR A 218 10.30 -4.50 -23.81
N LYS A 219 9.51 -3.68 -24.52
CA LYS A 219 9.91 -2.30 -24.85
C LYS A 219 9.99 -1.42 -23.61
N ILE A 220 9.08 -1.62 -22.64
CA ILE A 220 9.14 -0.98 -21.32
C ILE A 220 10.48 -1.29 -20.65
N THR A 221 10.85 -2.57 -20.56
CA THR A 221 12.12 -3.00 -19.95
C THR A 221 13.33 -2.41 -20.68
N GLN A 222 13.37 -2.46 -22.01
CA GLN A 222 14.47 -1.91 -22.81
C GLN A 222 14.69 -0.40 -22.58
N LEU A 223 13.60 0.37 -22.51
CA LEU A 223 13.69 1.81 -22.26
C LEU A 223 14.14 2.13 -20.83
N LEU A 224 13.66 1.36 -19.85
CA LEU A 224 14.09 1.49 -18.46
C LEU A 224 15.56 1.12 -18.28
N GLU A 225 16.02 0.01 -18.87
CA GLU A 225 17.43 -0.40 -18.87
C GLU A 225 18.33 0.66 -19.49
N LYS A 226 17.90 1.23 -20.62
CA LYS A 226 18.63 2.33 -21.28
C LYS A 226 18.73 3.58 -20.38
N LEU A 227 17.65 3.91 -19.68
CA LEU A 227 17.64 5.03 -18.73
C LEU A 227 18.60 4.77 -17.57
N VAL A 228 18.47 3.65 -16.85
CA VAL A 228 19.28 3.40 -15.65
C VAL A 228 20.77 3.22 -15.97
N LYS A 229 21.11 2.72 -17.17
CA LYS A 229 22.50 2.66 -17.67
C LYS A 229 23.14 4.04 -17.82
N THR A 230 22.36 5.10 -18.04
CA THR A 230 22.90 6.47 -18.08
C THR A 230 23.52 6.88 -16.74
N TYR A 231 23.04 6.26 -15.65
CA TYR A 231 23.54 6.46 -14.30
C TYR A 231 24.52 5.35 -13.86
N ASP A 232 24.99 4.50 -14.77
CA ASP A 232 25.76 3.27 -14.47
C ASP A 232 25.05 2.34 -13.49
N CYS A 233 23.72 2.26 -13.55
CA CYS A 233 22.91 1.39 -12.70
C CYS A 233 22.21 0.31 -13.53
N ASN A 234 21.67 -0.70 -12.86
CA ASN A 234 20.89 -1.77 -13.48
C ASN A 234 19.53 -1.94 -12.80
N LEU A 235 18.52 -2.39 -13.54
CA LEU A 235 17.23 -2.78 -12.97
C LEU A 235 17.41 -4.04 -12.11
N ILE A 236 16.69 -4.11 -10.99
CA ILE A 236 16.61 -5.35 -10.22
C ILE A 236 15.74 -6.34 -11.02
N GLU A 237 16.26 -7.55 -11.23
CA GLU A 237 15.55 -8.58 -11.97
C GLU A 237 14.23 -8.97 -11.28
N ASN A 238 13.22 -9.25 -12.09
CA ASN A 238 11.87 -9.64 -11.66
C ASN A 238 11.13 -8.61 -10.78
N THR A 239 11.54 -7.33 -10.77
CA THR A 239 10.73 -6.27 -10.15
C THR A 239 9.35 -6.27 -10.77
N THR A 240 8.29 -6.42 -9.96
CA THR A 240 6.95 -6.69 -10.47
C THR A 240 5.95 -5.63 -10.03
N CYS A 241 5.27 -5.01 -10.99
CA CYS A 241 4.10 -4.18 -10.76
C CYS A 241 2.83 -5.03 -10.85
N TRP A 242 1.89 -4.86 -9.92
CA TRP A 242 0.68 -5.67 -9.84
C TRP A 242 -0.59 -4.85 -9.98
N LEU A 243 -1.59 -5.43 -10.65
CA LEU A 243 -2.96 -4.96 -10.56
C LEU A 243 -3.50 -5.21 -9.16
N PHE A 244 -4.14 -4.20 -8.58
CA PHE A 244 -4.83 -4.27 -7.30
C PHE A 244 -6.34 -4.39 -7.52
N GLY A 245 -6.98 -5.16 -6.66
CA GLY A 245 -8.42 -5.37 -6.60
C GLY A 245 -8.93 -5.29 -5.17
N ARG A 246 -10.23 -5.56 -4.98
CA ARG A 246 -10.81 -5.66 -3.64
C ARG A 246 -10.31 -6.95 -2.99
N ASN A 247 -9.64 -6.82 -1.84
CA ASN A 247 -8.96 -7.90 -1.12
C ASN A 247 -7.85 -8.58 -1.94
N GLU A 248 -7.23 -7.88 -2.89
CA GLU A 248 -6.15 -8.44 -3.69
C GLU A 248 -5.12 -7.36 -4.07
N ILE A 249 -3.85 -7.67 -3.89
CA ILE A 249 -2.71 -6.79 -4.25
C ILE A 249 -1.79 -7.44 -5.28
N GLU A 250 -2.04 -8.70 -5.65
CA GLU A 250 -1.34 -9.45 -6.68
C GLU A 250 -2.37 -10.13 -7.61
N ASP A 251 -3.21 -9.32 -8.26
CA ASP A 251 -4.29 -9.80 -9.13
C ASP A 251 -3.73 -10.30 -10.48
N LYS A 252 -4.63 -10.68 -11.40
CA LYS A 252 -4.35 -11.35 -12.67
C LYS A 252 -3.38 -10.65 -13.62
N LYS A 253 -3.24 -9.32 -13.55
CA LYS A 253 -2.31 -8.58 -14.41
C LYS A 253 -1.07 -8.17 -13.63
N LYS A 254 0.08 -8.33 -14.28
CA LYS A 254 1.38 -7.98 -13.72
C LYS A 254 2.36 -7.56 -14.82
N ILE A 255 3.15 -6.52 -14.55
CA ILE A 255 4.26 -6.10 -15.40
C ILE A 255 5.55 -6.50 -14.70
N ILE A 256 6.37 -7.31 -15.35
CA ILE A 256 7.65 -7.77 -14.80
C ILE A 256 8.79 -7.09 -15.54
N LEU A 257 9.60 -6.33 -14.81
CA LEU A 257 10.78 -5.63 -15.31
C LEU A 257 12.00 -6.55 -15.21
N ALA A 258 12.86 -6.49 -16.22
CA ALA A 258 14.07 -7.33 -16.33
C ALA A 258 13.78 -8.80 -15.95
N PRO A 259 12.82 -9.47 -16.63
CA PRO A 259 12.42 -10.82 -16.27
C PRO A 259 13.57 -11.82 -16.45
N GLY A 260 13.72 -12.73 -15.48
CA GLY A 260 14.60 -13.88 -15.61
C GLY A 260 14.09 -14.89 -16.65
N GLU A 261 14.90 -15.92 -16.92
CA GLU A 261 14.51 -16.98 -17.86
C GLU A 261 13.21 -17.67 -17.42
N GLY A 262 12.28 -17.86 -18.37
CA GLY A 262 10.99 -18.50 -18.12
C GLY A 262 9.96 -17.64 -17.38
N VAL A 263 10.31 -16.42 -16.95
CA VAL A 263 9.40 -15.49 -16.27
C VAL A 263 8.81 -14.51 -17.29
N LYS A 264 7.49 -14.29 -17.22
CA LYS A 264 6.80 -13.28 -18.04
C LYS A 264 5.69 -12.59 -17.25
N GLY A 265 5.47 -11.32 -17.54
CA GLY A 265 4.29 -10.62 -17.06
C GLY A 265 3.04 -10.98 -17.86
N GLU A 266 1.91 -10.42 -17.43
CA GLU A 266 0.59 -10.68 -17.99
C GLU A 266 -0.23 -9.39 -18.01
N GLY A 267 -0.77 -9.05 -19.18
CA GLY A 267 -1.60 -7.87 -19.37
C GLY A 267 -0.82 -6.54 -19.34
N LEU A 268 -1.57 -5.47 -19.58
CA LEU A 268 -1.14 -4.09 -19.51
C LEU A 268 -2.20 -3.28 -18.76
N ALA A 269 -1.79 -2.11 -18.29
CA ALA A 269 -2.62 -1.20 -17.53
C ALA A 269 -3.74 -0.59 -18.40
N GLU A 270 -4.95 -0.53 -17.84
CA GLU A 270 -6.16 -0.03 -18.50
C GLU A 270 -6.86 1.06 -17.67
N VAL A 271 -7.76 1.80 -18.32
CA VAL A 271 -8.61 2.77 -17.63
C VAL A 271 -9.57 2.04 -16.68
N GLY A 272 -9.66 2.54 -15.45
CA GLY A 272 -10.50 1.97 -14.40
C GLY A 272 -9.75 1.06 -13.43
N GLU A 273 -8.45 0.88 -13.63
CA GLU A 273 -7.60 0.00 -12.81
C GLU A 273 -6.78 0.76 -11.77
N VAL A 274 -6.45 0.05 -10.68
CA VAL A 274 -5.49 0.47 -9.66
C VAL A 274 -4.29 -0.46 -9.70
N TRP A 275 -3.09 0.09 -9.65
CA TRP A 275 -1.86 -0.69 -9.74
C TRP A 275 -0.89 -0.32 -8.62
N GLY A 276 -0.25 -1.32 -8.02
CA GLY A 276 1.00 -1.12 -7.27
C GLY A 276 2.17 -1.11 -8.25
N VAL A 277 2.71 0.07 -8.54
CA VAL A 277 3.83 0.24 -9.46
C VAL A 277 5.12 0.26 -8.67
N GLU A 278 5.96 -0.74 -8.89
CA GLU A 278 7.25 -0.90 -8.23
C GLU A 278 8.40 -0.64 -9.21
N MET A 279 9.37 0.13 -8.77
CA MET A 279 10.64 0.35 -9.45
C MET A 279 11.77 -0.05 -8.52
N GLY A 280 12.73 -0.82 -9.05
CA GLY A 280 13.88 -1.28 -8.31
C GLY A 280 15.14 -1.14 -9.17
N VAL A 281 16.15 -0.46 -8.61
CA VAL A 281 17.43 -0.21 -9.28
C VAL A 281 18.57 -0.55 -8.32
N SER A 282 19.68 -1.03 -8.86
CA SER A 282 20.91 -1.31 -8.13
C SER A 282 22.10 -0.62 -8.77
N THR A 283 23.08 -0.24 -7.93
CA THR A 283 24.41 0.18 -8.42
C THR A 283 25.24 -0.98 -8.94
N GLY A 284 24.87 -2.22 -8.60
CA GLY A 284 25.49 -3.45 -9.08
C GLY A 284 24.81 -4.01 -10.31
N SER A 285 24.88 -5.33 -10.47
CA SER A 285 24.38 -6.10 -11.61
C SER A 285 22.86 -6.20 -11.72
N GLY A 286 22.12 -5.87 -10.64
CA GLY A 286 20.66 -6.06 -10.57
C GLY A 286 20.22 -7.51 -10.35
N LYS A 287 21.17 -8.45 -10.23
CA LYS A 287 20.89 -9.85 -9.90
C LYS A 287 20.60 -10.03 -8.41
N VAL A 288 19.70 -10.95 -8.09
CA VAL A 288 19.31 -11.22 -6.70
C VAL A 288 19.64 -12.63 -6.24
N LYS A 289 19.86 -12.78 -4.94
CA LYS A 289 20.07 -14.06 -4.27
C LYS A 289 19.22 -14.13 -3.01
N THR A 290 18.86 -15.34 -2.60
CA THR A 290 18.28 -15.58 -1.28
C THR A 290 19.32 -15.31 -0.20
N LEU A 291 18.94 -14.53 0.80
CA LEU A 291 19.73 -14.25 2.00
C LEU A 291 19.39 -15.30 3.08
N PRO A 292 20.31 -15.59 4.02
CA PRO A 292 20.10 -16.61 5.05
C PRO A 292 19.10 -16.19 6.15
N ASN A 293 18.62 -14.95 6.11
CA ASN A 293 17.65 -14.38 7.05
C ASN A 293 16.32 -15.12 7.03
N ARG A 294 15.59 -15.11 8.15
CA ARG A 294 14.28 -15.73 8.22
C ARG A 294 13.27 -14.97 7.35
N ALA A 295 12.55 -15.71 6.49
CA ALA A 295 11.37 -15.19 5.83
C ALA A 295 10.25 -14.94 6.87
N THR A 296 9.87 -13.68 7.05
CA THR A 296 8.83 -13.27 8.00
C THR A 296 7.62 -12.65 7.31
N LEU A 297 7.77 -12.21 6.06
CA LEU A 297 6.70 -11.63 5.26
C LEU A 297 5.92 -12.73 4.53
N HIS A 298 4.62 -12.72 4.70
CA HIS A 298 3.72 -13.75 4.17
C HIS A 298 2.41 -13.11 3.70
N ARG A 299 1.65 -13.82 2.86
CA ARG A 299 0.24 -13.50 2.63
C ARG A 299 -0.59 -14.76 2.48
N ARG A 300 -1.87 -14.70 2.83
CA ARG A 300 -2.80 -15.80 2.54
C ARG A 300 -3.13 -15.84 1.04
N THR A 301 -3.23 -17.03 0.48
CA THR A 301 -3.67 -17.26 -0.91
C THR A 301 -5.15 -17.65 -0.93
N ASN A 302 -5.70 -17.83 -2.14
CA ASN A 302 -7.05 -18.39 -2.33
C ASN A 302 -7.03 -19.93 -2.45
N THR A 303 -5.86 -20.57 -2.32
CA THR A 303 -5.74 -22.03 -2.34
C THR A 303 -6.44 -22.62 -1.13
N THR A 304 -7.19 -23.71 -1.34
CA THR A 304 -7.81 -24.47 -0.27
C THR A 304 -6.99 -25.74 0.02
N TYR A 305 -6.62 -25.92 1.29
CA TYR A 305 -5.89 -27.11 1.74
C TYR A 305 -6.30 -27.46 3.17
N SER A 306 -6.51 -28.75 3.42
CA SER A 306 -6.89 -29.26 4.74
C SER A 306 -5.66 -29.41 5.64
N LEU A 307 -5.39 -28.37 6.44
CA LEU A 307 -4.29 -28.37 7.42
C LEU A 307 -4.50 -29.42 8.52
N LYS A 308 -3.46 -30.23 8.76
CA LYS A 308 -3.50 -31.37 9.69
C LYS A 308 -3.15 -30.96 11.12
N ARG A 309 -2.21 -30.04 11.34
CA ARG A 309 -1.81 -29.63 12.69
C ARG A 309 -2.76 -28.57 13.26
N GLN A 310 -3.04 -28.67 14.56
CA GLN A 310 -3.86 -27.69 15.27
C GLN A 310 -3.23 -26.29 15.24
N SER A 311 -1.91 -26.19 15.44
CA SER A 311 -1.18 -24.93 15.40
C SER A 311 -1.31 -24.22 14.04
N SER A 312 -1.26 -24.97 12.93
CA SER A 312 -1.42 -24.43 11.58
C SER A 312 -2.84 -23.89 11.36
N ARG A 313 -3.87 -24.64 11.79
CA ARG A 313 -5.28 -24.18 11.71
C ARG A 313 -5.52 -22.92 12.53
N GLN A 314 -4.94 -22.85 13.73
CA GLN A 314 -5.02 -21.66 14.59
C GLN A 314 -4.33 -20.46 13.95
N THR A 315 -3.11 -20.65 13.45
CA THR A 315 -2.34 -19.60 12.75
C THR A 315 -3.10 -19.09 11.53
N LEU A 316 -3.62 -19.97 10.67
CA LEU A 316 -4.40 -19.57 9.50
C LEU A 316 -5.68 -18.83 9.87
N SER A 317 -6.37 -19.25 10.95
CA SER A 317 -7.57 -18.58 11.44
C SER A 317 -7.28 -17.16 11.94
N GLU A 318 -6.17 -16.98 12.66
CA GLU A 318 -5.71 -15.66 13.09
C GLU A 318 -5.39 -14.78 11.87
N VAL A 319 -4.61 -15.29 10.92
CA VAL A 319 -4.25 -14.57 9.68
C VAL A 319 -5.48 -14.13 8.89
N GLN A 320 -6.45 -15.04 8.72
CA GLN A 320 -7.71 -14.73 8.04
C GLN A 320 -8.49 -13.60 8.74
N LYS A 321 -8.54 -13.61 10.07
CA LYS A 321 -9.30 -12.63 10.86
C LYS A 321 -8.62 -11.26 10.87
N LYS A 322 -7.29 -11.23 11.02
CA LYS A 322 -6.52 -9.99 11.16
C LYS A 322 -6.18 -9.33 9.83
N PHE A 323 -5.73 -10.13 8.85
CA PHE A 323 -5.12 -9.62 7.62
C PHE A 323 -5.92 -9.98 6.35
N GLY A 324 -6.81 -10.97 6.43
CA GLY A 324 -7.52 -11.47 5.27
C GLY A 324 -6.56 -12.09 4.26
N THR A 325 -6.40 -11.45 3.11
CA THR A 325 -5.48 -11.84 2.02
C THR A 325 -4.29 -10.89 1.87
N PHE A 326 -4.24 -9.81 2.66
CA PHE A 326 -3.13 -8.85 2.60
C PHE A 326 -1.85 -9.42 3.22
N PRO A 327 -0.67 -8.96 2.74
CA PRO A 327 0.60 -9.23 3.38
C PRO A 327 0.62 -8.91 4.88
N PHE A 328 1.32 -9.75 5.64
CA PHE A 328 1.55 -9.61 7.06
C PHE A 328 2.94 -10.13 7.44
N SER A 329 3.47 -9.64 8.56
CA SER A 329 4.67 -10.18 9.18
C SER A 329 4.31 -11.19 10.27
N LEU A 330 5.10 -12.25 10.40
CA LEU A 330 5.01 -13.18 11.53
C LEU A 330 5.11 -12.48 12.90
N ARG A 331 5.79 -11.33 12.98
CA ARG A 331 5.87 -10.50 14.20
C ARG A 331 4.51 -9.95 14.63
N GLN A 332 3.56 -9.78 13.71
CA GLN A 332 2.23 -9.22 14.00
C GLN A 332 1.23 -10.27 14.52
N LEU A 333 1.66 -11.53 14.63
CA LEU A 333 0.88 -12.59 15.26
C LEU A 333 0.93 -12.45 16.78
N ASP A 334 -0.12 -12.91 17.47
CA ASP A 334 -0.24 -12.80 18.92
C ASP A 334 0.86 -13.57 19.66
N ASP A 335 1.28 -14.72 19.12
CA ASP A 335 2.37 -15.54 19.64
C ASP A 335 3.34 -15.92 18.51
N GLU A 336 4.54 -15.32 18.56
CA GLU A 336 5.58 -15.52 17.56
C GLU A 336 6.08 -16.98 17.51
N ARG A 337 6.13 -17.68 18.65
CA ARG A 337 6.54 -19.08 18.72
C ARG A 337 5.50 -19.98 18.07
N ALA A 338 4.22 -19.76 18.37
CA ALA A 338 3.12 -20.50 17.75
C ALA A 338 3.07 -20.22 16.23
N GLY A 339 3.22 -18.95 15.84
CA GLY A 339 3.28 -18.52 14.44
C GLY A 339 4.39 -19.20 13.66
N LYS A 340 5.62 -19.24 14.20
CA LYS A 340 6.77 -19.94 13.58
C LYS A 340 6.50 -21.42 13.32
N VAL A 341 5.76 -22.10 14.21
CA VAL A 341 5.45 -23.53 14.06
C VAL A 341 4.29 -23.74 13.08
N GLY A 342 3.24 -22.92 13.18
CA GLY A 342 2.02 -23.06 12.38
C GLY A 342 2.21 -22.69 10.91
N ILE A 343 3.05 -21.70 10.62
CA ILE A 343 3.24 -21.19 9.26
C ILE A 343 3.85 -22.23 8.30
N VAL A 344 4.68 -23.15 8.82
CA VAL A 344 5.42 -24.14 8.01
C VAL A 344 4.48 -25.02 7.19
N GLU A 345 3.41 -25.54 7.80
CA GLU A 345 2.43 -26.34 7.06
C GLU A 345 1.58 -25.48 6.12
N CYS A 346 1.26 -24.24 6.52
CA CYS A 346 0.50 -23.31 5.70
C CYS A 346 1.24 -22.97 4.39
N VAL A 347 2.55 -22.74 4.46
CA VAL A 347 3.40 -22.49 3.29
C VAL A 347 3.51 -23.73 2.43
N ARG A 348 3.81 -24.89 3.03
CA ARG A 348 3.91 -26.16 2.30
C ARG A 348 2.59 -26.56 1.61
N GLY A 349 1.45 -26.26 2.24
CA GLY A 349 0.12 -26.51 1.70
C GLY A 349 -0.35 -25.46 0.69
N GLY A 350 0.44 -24.40 0.45
CA GLY A 350 0.14 -23.34 -0.51
C GLY A 350 -0.98 -22.38 -0.09
N VAL A 351 -1.56 -22.53 1.11
CA VAL A 351 -2.61 -21.61 1.64
C VAL A 351 -2.02 -20.29 2.10
N VAL A 352 -0.70 -20.24 2.31
CA VAL A 352 0.06 -19.03 2.59
C VAL A 352 1.25 -18.99 1.63
N ARG A 353 1.45 -17.84 0.99
CA ARG A 353 2.66 -17.53 0.25
C ARG A 353 3.71 -16.97 1.20
N GLN A 354 4.93 -17.47 1.11
CA GLN A 354 6.11 -16.94 1.77
C GLN A 354 6.88 -16.04 0.81
N TYR A 355 7.31 -14.88 1.28
CA TYR A 355 8.24 -14.02 0.54
C TYR A 355 9.65 -14.26 1.10
N GLU A 356 10.46 -14.98 0.33
CA GLU A 356 11.87 -15.22 0.68
C GLU A 356 12.62 -13.91 0.86
N VAL A 357 13.56 -13.87 1.79
CA VAL A 357 14.43 -12.72 1.94
C VAL A 357 15.46 -12.74 0.82
N ILE A 358 15.36 -11.80 -0.12
CA ILE A 358 16.31 -11.67 -1.22
C ILE A 358 17.04 -10.33 -1.14
N GLY A 359 18.28 -10.34 -1.61
CA GLY A 359 19.14 -9.16 -1.70
C GLY A 359 19.99 -9.20 -2.96
N SER A 360 20.74 -8.12 -3.22
CA SER A 360 21.66 -8.06 -4.35
C SER A 360 22.74 -9.15 -4.24
N THR A 361 23.05 -9.79 -5.36
CA THR A 361 24.02 -10.89 -5.41
C THR A 361 25.45 -10.41 -5.12
N ASP A 362 25.81 -9.25 -5.66
CA ASP A 362 27.10 -8.56 -5.50
C ASP A 362 27.20 -7.74 -4.20
N ASN A 363 26.13 -7.69 -3.39
CA ASN A 363 26.02 -6.88 -2.17
C ASN A 363 26.14 -5.37 -2.43
N GLU A 364 25.81 -4.94 -3.64
CA GLU A 364 25.69 -3.53 -4.01
C GLU A 364 24.37 -2.92 -3.51
N PRO A 365 24.36 -1.62 -3.16
CA PRO A 365 23.14 -0.91 -2.79
C PRO A 365 22.00 -1.02 -3.81
N VAL A 366 20.79 -0.99 -3.27
CA VAL A 366 19.53 -1.07 -3.98
C VAL A 366 18.61 0.03 -3.47
N ASP A 367 17.93 0.70 -4.40
CA ASP A 367 16.85 1.66 -4.17
C ASP A 367 15.55 1.11 -4.78
N ARG A 368 14.43 1.24 -4.05
CA ARG A 368 13.10 0.90 -4.54
C ARG A 368 12.08 1.98 -4.24
N LEU A 369 11.22 2.22 -5.21
CA LEU A 369 10.00 3.02 -5.05
C LEU A 369 8.79 2.13 -5.34
N LEU A 370 7.72 2.30 -4.57
CA LEU A 370 6.42 1.69 -4.86
C LEU A 370 5.34 2.75 -4.72
N THR A 371 4.62 2.99 -5.82
CA THR A 371 3.53 3.95 -5.89
C THR A 371 2.24 3.22 -6.24
N THR A 372 1.21 3.32 -5.40
CA THR A 372 -0.14 2.89 -5.78
C THR A 372 -0.78 3.98 -6.64
N ILE A 373 -1.20 3.62 -7.85
CA ILE A 373 -1.78 4.55 -8.83
C ILE A 373 -3.22 4.16 -9.18
N ALA A 374 -4.03 5.13 -9.56
CA ALA A 374 -5.33 4.91 -10.19
C ALA A 374 -5.35 5.49 -11.60
N ILE A 375 -5.76 4.70 -12.59
CA ILE A 375 -5.88 5.13 -13.97
C ILE A 375 -7.34 5.45 -14.24
N THR A 376 -7.61 6.73 -14.47
CA THR A 376 -8.97 7.24 -14.69
C THR A 376 -9.08 7.86 -16.09
N LYS A 377 -10.27 8.28 -16.50
CA LYS A 377 -10.47 9.07 -17.74
C LYS A 377 -9.71 10.41 -17.75
N ASN A 378 -9.18 10.83 -16.59
CA ASN A 378 -8.38 12.05 -16.43
C ASN A 378 -6.87 11.77 -16.45
N GLY A 379 -6.44 10.53 -16.69
CA GLY A 379 -5.06 10.10 -16.60
C GLY A 379 -4.75 9.30 -15.34
N LEU A 380 -3.47 9.14 -15.09
CA LEU A 380 -2.86 8.43 -13.98
C LEU A 380 -2.74 9.35 -12.76
N GLN A 381 -3.36 8.94 -11.66
CA GLN A 381 -3.29 9.62 -10.37
C GLN A 381 -2.42 8.78 -9.43
N LYS A 382 -1.34 9.36 -8.90
CA LYS A 382 -0.60 8.76 -7.78
C LYS A 382 -1.45 8.89 -6.52
N LEU A 383 -1.87 7.76 -5.95
CA LEU A 383 -2.68 7.73 -4.72
C LEU A 383 -1.77 7.74 -3.50
N SER A 384 -0.94 6.70 -3.37
CA SER A 384 0.06 6.58 -2.31
C SER A 384 1.44 6.32 -2.90
N GLY A 385 2.47 6.75 -2.19
CA GLY A 385 3.84 6.64 -2.66
C GLY A 385 4.70 7.74 -2.05
N PRO A 386 6.00 7.75 -2.36
CA PRO A 386 6.91 8.79 -1.93
C PRO A 386 6.44 10.15 -2.45
N PRO A 387 6.56 11.24 -1.65
CA PRO A 387 6.38 12.58 -2.18
C PRO A 387 7.39 12.85 -3.30
N GLN A 388 7.16 13.90 -4.08
CA GLN A 388 8.16 14.31 -5.07
C GLN A 388 9.48 14.61 -4.34
N PRO A 389 10.59 13.94 -4.71
CA PRO A 389 11.85 14.14 -4.01
C PRO A 389 12.38 15.55 -4.27
N ASN A 390 13.09 16.10 -3.29
CA ASN A 390 13.86 17.31 -3.51
C ASN A 390 15.08 16.98 -4.38
N LEU A 391 14.94 17.07 -5.71
CA LEU A 391 16.01 16.70 -6.65
C LEU A 391 17.32 17.47 -6.41
N GLU A 392 17.27 18.66 -5.81
CA GLU A 392 18.47 19.44 -5.49
C GLU A 392 19.39 18.73 -4.48
N MET A 393 18.88 17.79 -3.69
CA MET A 393 19.69 17.05 -2.72
C MET A 393 20.62 16.03 -3.38
N PHE A 394 20.37 15.63 -4.63
CA PHE A 394 21.13 14.60 -5.33
C PHE A 394 22.10 15.22 -6.33
N LYS A 395 23.40 15.08 -6.08
CA LYS A 395 24.46 15.64 -6.94
C LYS A 395 25.12 14.53 -7.77
N SER A 396 24.76 14.50 -9.05
CA SER A 396 25.38 13.65 -10.07
C SER A 396 25.83 14.51 -11.24
N ASP A 397 26.94 14.14 -11.87
CA ASP A 397 27.43 14.71 -13.14
C ASP A 397 26.76 14.05 -14.35
N LYS A 398 25.98 12.98 -14.14
CA LYS A 398 25.26 12.25 -15.17
C LYS A 398 23.89 12.87 -15.43
N LYS A 399 23.44 12.77 -16.68
CA LYS A 399 22.15 13.28 -17.11
C LYS A 399 21.58 12.43 -18.24
N ILE A 400 20.27 12.31 -18.28
CA ILE A 400 19.56 11.63 -19.37
C ILE A 400 19.70 12.49 -20.63
N THR A 401 20.28 11.94 -21.69
CA THR A 401 20.45 12.62 -22.99
C THR A 401 19.68 11.95 -24.12
N ASP A 402 19.07 10.79 -23.88
CA ASP A 402 18.36 10.06 -24.91
C ASP A 402 17.04 10.74 -25.29
N GLU A 403 16.90 11.13 -26.56
CA GLU A 403 15.75 11.92 -27.02
C GLU A 403 14.40 11.19 -26.89
N GLU A 404 14.37 9.86 -27.11
CA GLU A 404 13.13 9.08 -26.97
C GLU A 404 12.65 9.11 -25.51
N ILE A 405 13.56 8.84 -24.57
CA ILE A 405 13.27 8.88 -23.13
C ILE A 405 12.86 10.28 -22.69
N LEU A 406 13.58 11.32 -23.10
CA LEU A 406 13.26 12.71 -22.73
C LEU A 406 11.87 13.12 -23.23
N LYS A 407 11.52 12.79 -24.48
CA LYS A 407 10.18 13.04 -25.03
C LYS A 407 9.08 12.31 -24.27
N ILE A 408 9.34 11.10 -23.76
CA ILE A 408 8.36 10.41 -22.92
C ILE A 408 8.26 11.14 -21.58
N LEU A 409 9.37 11.46 -20.91
CA LEU A 409 9.39 12.14 -19.59
C LEU A 409 8.66 13.51 -19.60
N GLU A 410 8.62 14.20 -20.73
CA GLU A 410 7.85 15.44 -20.90
C GLU A 410 6.32 15.24 -20.92
N GLN A 411 5.84 14.02 -21.18
CA GLN A 411 4.41 13.72 -21.23
C GLN A 411 3.76 13.91 -19.86
N PRO A 412 2.54 14.46 -19.79
CA PRO A 412 1.83 14.61 -18.53
C PRO A 412 1.35 13.26 -17.99
N LEU A 413 1.22 13.13 -16.67
CA LEU A 413 0.58 11.96 -16.03
C LEU A 413 -0.95 12.09 -15.95
N ALA A 414 -1.48 13.30 -15.92
CA ALA A 414 -2.91 13.57 -15.85
C ALA A 414 -3.28 14.88 -16.54
N LYS A 415 -4.56 15.04 -16.88
CA LYS A 415 -5.09 16.32 -17.38
C LYS A 415 -4.84 17.42 -16.34
N PRO A 416 -4.40 18.63 -16.76
CA PRO A 416 -4.25 19.73 -15.84
C PRO A 416 -5.58 20.02 -15.16
N SER A 417 -5.58 20.14 -13.82
CA SER A 417 -6.81 20.45 -13.10
C SER A 417 -7.32 21.82 -13.56
N SER A 418 -8.56 21.90 -14.04
CA SER A 418 -9.23 23.17 -14.31
C SER A 418 -9.69 23.82 -13.00
N SER A 419 -8.77 24.02 -12.06
CA SER A 419 -9.02 24.70 -10.79
C SER A 419 -8.56 26.16 -10.84
N LYS A 420 -9.07 26.92 -11.83
CA LYS A 420 -9.33 28.34 -11.59
C LYS A 420 -10.78 28.43 -11.12
N PRO A 421 -11.07 28.84 -9.86
CA PRO A 421 -12.43 29.16 -9.49
C PRO A 421 -12.87 30.31 -10.41
N LYS A 422 -13.87 30.06 -11.26
CA LYS A 422 -14.59 31.14 -11.94
C LYS A 422 -15.18 32.01 -10.85
N LYS A 423 -14.53 33.13 -10.52
CA LYS A 423 -15.15 34.26 -9.83
C LYS A 423 -16.30 34.73 -10.71
N ASN A 424 -17.50 34.20 -10.46
CA ASN A 424 -18.73 34.74 -11.02
C ASN A 424 -18.99 36.09 -10.36
N ASN A 425 -18.37 37.12 -10.91
CA ASN A 425 -18.69 38.50 -10.63
C ASN A 425 -19.98 38.83 -11.40
N LYS A 426 -21.15 38.61 -10.79
CA LYS A 426 -22.41 39.17 -11.29
C LYS A 426 -23.00 40.07 -10.21
N LYS A 427 -22.55 41.34 -10.24
CA LYS A 427 -23.26 42.47 -9.65
C LYS A 427 -24.70 42.47 -10.18
N LYS A 428 -25.68 42.38 -9.27
CA LYS A 428 -27.00 43.00 -9.45
C LYS A 428 -27.21 44.00 -8.30
N LYS A 429 -26.89 45.26 -8.57
CA LYS A 429 -27.57 46.45 -7.99
C LYS A 429 -29.05 46.36 -8.42
N SER A 430 -30.09 46.83 -7.73
CA SER A 430 -30.25 47.69 -6.55
C SER A 430 -31.76 47.88 -6.23
N LYS A 431 -32.05 48.34 -5.00
CA LYS A 431 -33.14 49.25 -4.51
C LYS A 431 -33.93 48.59 -3.37
N SER A 432 -34.15 49.20 -2.19
CA SER A 432 -34.36 50.62 -1.81
C SER A 432 -33.83 50.87 -0.38
N ALA A 433 -33.06 51.93 -0.06
CA ALA A 433 -33.39 53.36 0.12
C ALA A 433 -34.07 53.74 1.47
N LYS A 434 -33.28 54.32 2.39
CA LYS A 434 -33.54 55.48 3.30
C LYS A 434 -32.45 55.47 4.38
N LYS A 435 -31.89 56.56 4.90
CA LYS A 435 -31.81 57.99 4.58
C LYS A 435 -30.70 58.52 5.51
N ALA A 436 -29.98 59.53 5.07
CA ALA A 436 -28.88 60.21 5.75
C ALA A 436 -29.17 60.67 7.18
N ALA A 437 -28.13 60.80 8.01
CA ALA A 437 -27.69 62.09 8.55
C ALA A 437 -26.36 61.95 9.32
N ALA A 438 -25.61 63.06 9.33
CA ALA A 438 -24.22 63.18 9.72
C ALA A 438 -24.03 63.73 11.14
N ALA A 439 -22.76 63.73 11.55
CA ALA A 439 -22.08 64.68 12.45
C ALA A 439 -22.34 64.62 13.98
N ALA A 440 -21.23 64.30 14.65
CA ALA A 440 -20.71 64.79 15.93
C ALA A 440 -21.41 65.99 16.62
N ALA A 441 -21.71 65.86 17.92
CA ALA A 441 -20.98 66.49 19.04
C ALA A 441 -21.80 66.43 20.36
N LYS A 442 -21.09 66.25 21.49
CA LYS A 442 -21.45 66.28 22.94
C LYS A 442 -22.25 67.55 23.36
N PRO A 443 -22.80 67.74 24.61
CA PRO A 443 -22.24 67.33 25.94
C PRO A 443 -23.20 67.08 27.16
N ALA A 444 -22.57 66.85 28.33
CA ALA A 444 -23.00 67.03 29.75
C ALA A 444 -23.89 65.92 30.38
N GLN A 445 -23.80 65.51 31.67
CA GLN A 445 -23.34 66.17 32.91
C GLN A 445 -23.24 65.13 34.07
N GLY A 446 -22.46 65.39 35.13
CA GLY A 446 -22.58 64.74 36.45
C GLY A 446 -21.28 64.59 37.27
N GLU A 447 -21.12 65.42 38.31
CA GLU A 447 -20.09 65.52 39.38
C GLU A 447 -20.10 64.28 40.32
N GLU A 448 -19.16 63.96 41.24
CA GLU A 448 -18.40 64.68 42.31
C GLU A 448 -17.09 63.89 42.64
N GLU A 449 -15.93 64.53 42.86
CA GLU A 449 -15.18 64.77 44.15
C GLU A 449 -14.81 63.47 44.93
N GLU A 450 -13.58 63.17 45.36
CA GLU A 450 -12.63 63.94 46.20
C GLU A 450 -11.16 63.43 46.05
N SER A 451 -10.22 64.31 46.44
CA SER A 451 -8.75 64.24 46.57
C SER A 451 -8.24 63.22 47.62
N SER A 452 -6.96 62.93 47.87
CA SER A 452 -5.62 63.38 47.46
C SER A 452 -4.60 62.32 47.93
N GLU A 453 -3.43 62.38 47.32
CA GLU A 453 -2.12 61.80 47.64
C GLU A 453 -1.76 61.72 49.13
N GLU A 454 -0.87 60.78 49.49
CA GLU A 454 0.39 61.14 50.17
C GLU A 454 1.41 59.98 50.12
N GLU A 455 2.63 60.34 49.74
CA GLU A 455 3.87 59.57 49.83
C GLU A 455 4.28 59.43 51.29
N ASP A 456 4.91 58.31 51.71
CA ASP A 456 6.20 58.42 52.39
C ASP A 456 6.93 57.07 52.52
N SER A 457 8.24 57.22 52.67
CA SER A 457 9.36 56.31 52.52
C SER A 457 9.69 55.36 53.70
N ASP A 458 10.41 54.30 53.32
CA ASP A 458 11.59 53.69 53.94
C ASP A 458 11.56 52.84 55.24
N ASP A 459 12.32 51.73 55.09
CA ASP A 459 13.12 50.89 56.00
C ASP A 459 12.45 50.12 57.17
N GLU A 460 12.43 48.78 57.03
CA GLU A 460 13.42 47.85 57.63
C GLU A 460 13.35 46.44 57.01
#